data_AF-A0A2T4DBZ2-F1
#
_entry.id   AF-A0A2T4DBZ2-F1
#
_cell.length_a   1.000
_cell.length_b   1.000
_cell.length_c   1.000
_cell.angle_alpha   90.00
_cell.angle_beta   90.00
_cell.angle_gamma   90.00
#
_symmetry.space_group_name_H-M   'P 1'
#
loop_
_entity.id
_entity.type
_entity.pdbx_description
1 polymer ?
#
loop_
_entity_poly.entity_id
_entity_poly.type
_entity_poly.pdbx_seq_one_letter_code
_entity_poly.pdbx_strand_id
1 'polypeptide(L)'
;TEAAAMGVLGALISAAVYRQFKWSILKEAAIRTFKLTGMIMWILFAAHAFSAAYQSMGAQELIEGLMNMVPGGPWGIIIAMMVIVFLLAMVLDPVGIMLITLPVFMPIVESLGFDPIWFGILFVINMEIGYMTPPFGFNLFYLKGIVPPSITMKDIYKSIIPFVIVEIIGIILIMIFPEIATWLPDLFF
;
A
#
# COMPACT_ATOMS: atom_id res chain seq x y z
N THR A 1 15.19 -6.47 -3.66
CA THR A 1 15.04 -6.12 -2.23
C THR A 1 15.95 -7.02 -1.41
N GLU A 2 16.97 -6.46 -0.74
CA GLU A 2 17.92 -7.27 0.04
C GLU A 2 17.24 -8.02 1.20
N ALA A 3 16.16 -7.44 1.77
CA ALA A 3 15.38 -8.07 2.84
C ALA A 3 14.72 -9.41 2.40
N ALA A 4 14.20 -9.47 1.16
CA ALA A 4 13.60 -10.70 0.64
C ALA A 4 14.67 -11.78 0.40
N ALA A 5 15.87 -11.40 -0.04
CA ALA A 5 16.98 -12.34 -0.22
C ALA A 5 17.43 -12.93 1.13
N MET A 6 17.48 -12.12 2.19
CA MET A 6 17.76 -12.58 3.55
C MET A 6 16.69 -13.55 4.08
N GLY A 7 15.41 -13.27 3.80
CA GLY A 7 14.30 -14.18 4.13
C GLY A 7 14.41 -15.54 3.43
N VAL A 8 14.75 -15.55 2.14
CA VAL A 8 14.96 -16.80 1.37
C VAL A 8 16.14 -17.59 1.91
N LEU A 9 17.26 -16.93 2.24
CA LEU A 9 18.41 -17.57 2.86
C LEU A 9 18.04 -18.24 4.18
N GLY A 10 17.32 -17.54 5.06
CA GLY A 10 16.83 -18.09 6.33
C GLY A 10 15.91 -19.31 6.13
N ALA A 11 14.99 -19.24 5.16
CA ALA A 11 14.10 -20.35 4.83
C ALA A 11 14.85 -21.58 4.29
N LEU A 12 15.86 -21.37 3.44
CA LEU A 12 16.71 -22.44 2.91
C LEU A 12 17.53 -23.11 4.02
N ILE A 13 18.13 -22.32 4.91
CA ILE A 13 18.89 -22.83 6.06
C ILE A 13 17.97 -23.65 6.97
N SER A 14 16.77 -23.15 7.30
CA SER A 14 15.78 -23.88 8.10
C SER A 14 15.38 -25.20 7.43
N ALA A 15 15.04 -25.17 6.13
CA ALA A 15 14.68 -26.38 5.38
C ALA A 15 15.83 -27.43 5.33
N ALA A 16 17.09 -26.98 5.29
CA ALA A 16 18.26 -27.84 5.36
C ALA A 16 18.43 -28.46 6.75
N VAL A 17 18.29 -27.67 7.82
CA VAL A 17 18.39 -28.15 9.22
C VAL A 17 17.31 -29.18 9.54
N TYR A 18 16.07 -28.95 9.12
CA TYR A 18 14.96 -29.88 9.31
C TYR A 18 14.95 -31.05 8.31
N ARG A 19 15.92 -31.13 7.38
CA ARG A 19 16.01 -32.13 6.30
C ARG A 19 14.74 -32.25 5.45
N GLN A 20 13.98 -31.17 5.34
CA GLN A 20 12.74 -31.11 4.54
C GLN A 20 12.96 -30.50 3.16
N PHE A 21 14.21 -30.13 2.83
CA PHE A 21 14.55 -29.58 1.53
C PHE A 21 14.28 -30.58 0.39
N LYS A 22 13.28 -30.28 -0.43
CA LYS A 22 12.94 -31.02 -1.65
C LYS A 22 12.93 -30.07 -2.83
N TRP A 23 13.57 -30.47 -3.94
CA TRP A 23 13.57 -29.69 -5.18
C TRP A 23 12.16 -29.36 -5.69
N SER A 24 11.19 -30.26 -5.44
CA SER A 24 9.78 -30.03 -5.78
C SER A 24 9.19 -28.80 -5.07
N ILE A 25 9.55 -28.56 -3.80
CA ILE A 25 9.07 -27.41 -3.01
C ILE A 25 9.62 -26.11 -3.60
N LEU A 26 10.92 -26.10 -3.94
CA LEU A 26 11.55 -24.93 -4.56
C LEU A 26 10.89 -24.60 -5.91
N LYS A 27 10.66 -25.62 -6.75
CA LYS A 27 10.00 -25.46 -8.05
C LYS A 27 8.56 -24.97 -7.89
N GLU A 28 7.80 -25.50 -6.93
CA GLU A 28 6.43 -25.08 -6.69
C GLU A 28 6.36 -23.64 -6.17
N ALA A 29 7.26 -23.26 -5.26
CA ALA A 29 7.40 -21.88 -4.78
C ALA A 29 7.73 -20.94 -5.94
N ALA A 30 8.72 -21.28 -6.78
CA ALA A 30 9.08 -20.48 -7.94
C ALA A 30 7.93 -20.30 -8.94
N ILE A 31 7.16 -21.35 -9.23
CA ILE A 31 5.99 -21.28 -10.11
C ILE A 31 4.88 -20.42 -9.50
N ARG A 32 4.62 -20.54 -8.19
CA ARG A 32 3.65 -19.68 -7.49
C ARG A 32 4.07 -18.22 -7.54
N THR A 33 5.33 -17.92 -7.24
CA THR A 33 5.88 -16.56 -7.35
C THR A 33 5.74 -16.05 -8.77
N PHE A 34 6.12 -16.85 -9.78
CA PHE A 34 6.02 -16.46 -11.19
C PHE A 34 4.59 -16.13 -11.61
N LYS A 35 3.60 -16.93 -11.18
CA LYS A 35 2.17 -16.66 -11.47
C LYS A 35 1.70 -15.35 -10.83
N LEU A 36 2.05 -15.11 -9.57
CA LEU A 36 1.70 -13.87 -8.87
C LEU A 36 2.35 -12.66 -9.53
N THR A 37 3.66 -12.72 -9.82
CA THR A 37 4.36 -11.64 -10.52
C THR A 37 3.80 -11.44 -11.93
N GLY A 38 3.44 -12.51 -12.64
CA GLY A 38 2.84 -12.42 -13.97
C GLY A 38 1.49 -11.70 -13.95
N MET A 39 0.64 -12.00 -12.96
CA MET A 39 -0.62 -11.29 -12.75
C MET A 39 -0.38 -9.79 -12.51
N ILE A 40 0.58 -9.45 -11.65
CA ILE A 40 0.96 -8.07 -11.35
C ILE A 40 1.48 -7.36 -12.61
N MET A 41 2.35 -7.99 -13.39
CA MET A 41 2.92 -7.42 -14.62
C MET A 41 1.83 -7.12 -15.67
N TRP A 42 0.81 -7.98 -15.79
CA TRP A 42 -0.33 -7.72 -16.68
C TRP A 42 -1.15 -6.52 -16.23
N ILE A 43 -1.37 -6.36 -14.94
CA ILE A 43 -2.08 -5.20 -14.41
C ILE A 43 -1.24 -3.93 -14.59
N LEU A 44 0.08 -3.98 -14.34
CA LEU A 44 1.00 -2.87 -14.61
C LEU A 44 0.97 -2.46 -16.08
N PHE A 45 0.96 -3.42 -17.00
CA PHE A 45 0.83 -3.14 -18.43
C PHE A 45 -0.46 -2.38 -18.75
N ALA A 46 -1.60 -2.83 -18.22
CA ALA A 46 -2.88 -2.15 -18.40
C ALA A 46 -2.89 -0.76 -17.75
N ALA A 47 -2.30 -0.62 -16.56
CA ALA A 47 -2.18 0.65 -15.84
C ALA A 47 -1.30 1.66 -16.60
N HIS A 48 -0.19 1.21 -17.19
CA HIS A 48 0.66 2.06 -18.04
C HIS A 48 -0.06 2.49 -19.31
N ALA A 49 -0.76 1.57 -19.99
CA ALA A 49 -1.56 1.89 -21.16
C ALA A 49 -2.67 2.90 -20.80
N PHE A 50 -3.33 2.72 -19.67
CA PHE A 50 -4.32 3.65 -19.14
C PHE A 50 -3.71 5.02 -18.82
N SER A 51 -2.57 5.07 -18.12
CA SER A 51 -1.90 6.33 -17.78
C SER A 51 -1.48 7.11 -19.04
N ALA A 52 -0.93 6.42 -20.04
CA ALA A 52 -0.57 7.05 -21.31
C ALA A 52 -1.81 7.59 -22.05
N ALA A 53 -2.90 6.82 -22.11
CA ALA A 53 -4.16 7.27 -22.70
C ALA A 53 -4.75 8.46 -21.92
N TYR A 54 -4.76 8.38 -20.59
CA TYR A 54 -5.25 9.41 -19.68
C TYR A 54 -4.51 10.74 -19.86
N GLN A 55 -3.17 10.70 -19.92
CA GLN A 55 -2.35 11.88 -20.19
C GLN A 55 -2.62 12.44 -21.60
N SER A 56 -2.72 11.58 -22.61
CA SER A 56 -2.98 12.00 -23.99
C SER A 56 -4.35 12.67 -24.20
N MET A 57 -5.33 12.37 -23.35
CA MET A 57 -6.67 12.95 -23.39
C MET A 57 -6.78 14.29 -22.66
N GLY A 58 -5.70 14.80 -22.07
CA GLY A 58 -5.72 16.02 -21.24
C GLY A 58 -6.51 15.86 -19.94
N ALA A 59 -6.77 14.61 -19.52
CA ALA A 59 -7.55 14.34 -18.31
C ALA A 59 -6.85 14.84 -17.03
N GLN A 60 -5.52 14.97 -17.08
CA GLN A 60 -4.72 15.57 -16.01
C GLN A 60 -5.15 17.02 -15.74
N GLU A 61 -5.30 17.86 -16.76
CA GLU A 61 -5.75 19.25 -16.59
C GLU A 61 -7.18 19.33 -16.02
N LEU A 62 -8.06 18.40 -16.43
CA LEU A 62 -9.41 18.30 -15.89
C LEU A 62 -9.40 17.96 -14.40
N ILE A 63 -8.61 16.97 -13.99
CA ILE A 63 -8.54 16.60 -12.57
C ILE A 63 -7.84 17.68 -11.76
N GLU A 64 -6.74 18.27 -12.24
CA GLU A 64 -6.12 19.43 -11.60
C GLU A 64 -7.14 20.57 -11.42
N GLY A 65 -7.97 20.85 -12.44
CA GLY A 65 -9.06 21.82 -12.35
C GLY A 65 -10.11 21.47 -11.28
N LEU A 66 -10.53 20.21 -11.18
CA LEU A 66 -11.45 19.73 -10.14
C LEU A 66 -10.82 19.78 -8.74
N MET A 67 -9.53 19.45 -8.63
CA MET A 67 -8.80 19.45 -7.37
C MET A 67 -8.55 20.89 -6.89
N ASN A 68 -8.36 21.85 -7.81
CA ASN A 68 -8.31 23.28 -7.49
C ASN A 68 -9.64 23.84 -6.95
N MET A 69 -10.77 23.15 -7.18
CA MET A 69 -12.05 23.51 -6.56
C MET A 69 -12.16 23.03 -5.11
N VAL A 70 -11.29 22.11 -4.67
CA VAL A 70 -11.27 21.63 -3.28
C VAL A 70 -10.70 22.73 -2.38
N PRO A 71 -11.44 23.17 -1.35
CA PRO A 71 -10.93 24.15 -0.40
C PRO A 71 -9.74 23.57 0.38
N GLY A 72 -8.69 24.37 0.58
CA GLY A 72 -7.49 23.98 1.33
C GLY A 72 -6.20 23.87 0.50
N GLY A 73 -6.25 24.19 -0.80
CA GLY A 73 -5.05 24.26 -1.64
C GLY A 73 -4.34 22.91 -1.80
N PRO A 74 -3.01 22.88 -2.01
CA PRO A 74 -2.25 21.64 -2.22
C PRO A 74 -2.43 20.61 -1.10
N TRP A 75 -2.54 21.05 0.16
CA TRP A 75 -2.78 20.18 1.31
C TRP A 75 -4.19 19.59 1.33
N GLY A 76 -5.21 20.37 0.96
CA GLY A 76 -6.59 19.89 0.83
C GLY A 76 -6.71 18.78 -0.22
N ILE A 77 -5.95 18.91 -1.31
CA ILE A 77 -5.87 17.90 -2.37
C ILE A 77 -5.27 16.59 -1.85
N ILE A 78 -4.11 16.65 -1.18
CA ILE A 78 -3.47 15.47 -0.59
C ILE A 78 -4.40 14.77 0.41
N ILE A 79 -5.05 15.52 1.30
CA ILE A 79 -5.99 14.94 2.26
C ILE A 79 -7.18 14.27 1.55
N ALA A 80 -7.73 14.89 0.51
CA ALA A 80 -8.81 14.30 -0.28
C ALA A 80 -8.37 12.98 -0.95
N MET A 81 -7.15 12.94 -1.51
CA MET A 81 -6.57 11.72 -2.08
C MET A 81 -6.41 10.64 -1.01
N MET A 82 -5.90 10.98 0.18
CA MET A 82 -5.79 10.03 1.30
C MET A 82 -7.16 9.50 1.73
N VAL A 83 -8.19 10.33 1.80
CA VAL A 83 -9.55 9.87 2.12
C VAL A 83 -10.07 8.90 1.06
N ILE A 84 -9.86 9.18 -0.22
CA ILE A 84 -10.25 8.27 -1.32
C ILE A 84 -9.52 6.93 -1.19
N VAL A 85 -8.20 6.95 -0.99
CA VAL A 85 -7.39 5.73 -0.81
C VAL A 85 -7.86 4.93 0.39
N PHE A 86 -8.14 5.59 1.52
CA PHE A 86 -8.61 4.95 2.74
C PHE A 86 -9.95 4.23 2.50
N LEU A 87 -10.90 4.87 1.83
CA LEU A 87 -12.18 4.27 1.48
C LEU A 87 -12.04 3.08 0.51
N LEU A 88 -11.10 3.17 -0.44
CA LEU A 88 -10.81 2.05 -1.35
C LEU A 88 -10.12 0.90 -0.60
N ALA A 89 -9.18 1.19 0.30
CA ALA A 89 -8.43 0.22 1.10
C ALA A 89 -9.32 -0.60 2.04
N MET A 90 -10.47 -0.05 2.43
CA MET A 90 -11.48 -0.78 3.19
C MET A 90 -12.12 -1.94 2.41
N VAL A 91 -12.05 -1.97 1.07
CA VAL A 91 -12.81 -2.92 0.22
C VAL A 91 -11.94 -3.66 -0.77
N LEU A 92 -10.92 -3.02 -1.32
CA LEU A 92 -10.07 -3.52 -2.40
C LEU A 92 -8.69 -3.95 -1.88
N ASP A 93 -8.04 -4.84 -2.63
CA ASP A 93 -6.69 -5.31 -2.36
C ASP A 93 -5.63 -4.21 -2.62
N PRO A 94 -4.55 -4.11 -1.80
CA PRO A 94 -3.49 -3.11 -1.89
C PRO A 94 -2.88 -2.99 -3.29
N VAL A 95 -2.63 -4.12 -3.92
CA VAL A 95 -2.00 -4.19 -5.24
C VAL A 95 -2.95 -3.62 -6.28
N GLY A 96 -4.24 -3.93 -6.19
CA GLY A 96 -5.26 -3.36 -7.07
C GLY A 96 -5.37 -1.84 -6.93
N ILE A 97 -5.38 -1.33 -5.70
CA ILE A 97 -5.49 0.11 -5.43
C ILE A 97 -4.26 0.84 -5.97
N MET A 98 -3.05 0.37 -5.67
CA MET A 98 -1.81 0.97 -6.17
C MET A 98 -1.83 1.09 -7.70
N LEU A 99 -2.26 0.05 -8.39
CA LEU A 99 -2.23 -0.01 -9.85
C LEU A 99 -3.28 0.88 -10.52
N ILE A 100 -4.40 1.14 -9.85
CA ILE A 100 -5.45 2.04 -10.36
C ILE A 100 -5.13 3.49 -10.02
N THR A 101 -4.70 3.76 -8.79
CA THR A 101 -4.64 5.11 -8.24
C THR A 101 -3.30 5.80 -8.45
N LEU A 102 -2.16 5.11 -8.30
CA LEU A 102 -0.84 5.73 -8.45
C LEU A 102 -0.62 6.35 -9.83
N PRO A 103 -1.02 5.74 -10.95
CA PRO A 103 -0.81 6.36 -12.26
C PRO A 103 -1.60 7.67 -12.47
N VAL A 104 -2.64 7.89 -11.67
CA VAL A 104 -3.46 9.10 -11.68
C VAL A 104 -2.95 10.10 -10.65
N PHE A 105 -2.55 9.63 -9.47
CA PHE A 105 -2.17 10.46 -8.33
C PHE A 105 -0.75 10.99 -8.42
N MET A 106 0.21 10.20 -8.91
CA MET A 106 1.62 10.59 -8.99
C MET A 106 1.83 11.88 -9.81
N PRO A 107 1.26 12.03 -11.03
CA PRO A 107 1.41 13.26 -11.80
C PRO A 107 0.87 14.51 -11.07
N ILE A 108 -0.19 14.35 -10.27
CA ILE A 108 -0.81 15.45 -9.49
C ILE A 108 0.09 15.84 -8.32
N VAL A 109 0.66 14.86 -7.61
CA VAL A 109 1.59 15.12 -6.50
C VAL A 109 2.83 15.87 -7.00
N GLU A 110 3.38 15.44 -8.13
CA GLU A 110 4.52 16.09 -8.78
C GLU A 110 4.16 17.51 -9.25
N SER A 111 2.98 17.72 -9.85
CA SER A 111 2.56 19.05 -10.31
C SER A 111 2.29 20.03 -9.18
N LEU A 112 1.89 19.53 -8.00
CA LEU A 112 1.76 20.32 -6.77
C LEU A 112 3.11 20.60 -6.08
N GLY A 113 4.21 20.00 -6.56
CA GLY A 113 5.56 20.19 -6.01
C GLY A 113 5.85 19.37 -4.75
N PHE A 114 5.07 18.33 -4.46
CA PHE A 114 5.34 17.42 -3.35
C PHE A 114 6.29 16.31 -3.78
N ASP A 115 7.05 15.80 -2.81
CA ASP A 115 7.94 14.66 -3.01
C ASP A 115 7.11 13.37 -3.22
N PRO A 116 7.30 12.63 -4.33
CA PRO A 116 6.58 11.41 -4.60
C PRO A 116 6.87 10.26 -3.63
N ILE A 117 8.09 10.20 -3.06
CA ILE A 117 8.47 9.23 -2.03
C ILE A 117 7.70 9.53 -0.74
N TRP A 118 7.65 10.80 -0.34
CA TRP A 118 6.86 11.22 0.83
C TRP A 118 5.38 10.84 0.67
N PHE A 119 4.79 11.13 -0.50
CA PHE A 119 3.42 10.71 -0.78
C PHE A 119 3.26 9.19 -0.80
N GLY A 120 4.22 8.46 -1.38
CA GLY A 120 4.22 7.00 -1.38
C GLY A 120 4.21 6.41 0.03
N ILE A 121 4.97 6.99 0.96
CA ILE A 121 4.99 6.55 2.37
C ILE A 121 3.64 6.83 3.04
N LEU A 122 3.08 8.04 2.86
CA LEU A 122 1.74 8.37 3.35
C LEU A 122 0.68 7.42 2.78
N PHE A 123 0.76 7.12 1.49
CA PHE A 123 -0.14 6.20 0.80
C PHE A 123 -0.07 4.80 1.41
N VAL A 124 1.12 4.26 1.63
CA VAL A 124 1.31 2.92 2.20
C VAL A 124 0.75 2.84 3.61
N ILE A 125 1.07 3.79 4.49
CA ILE A 125 0.54 3.78 5.87
C ILE A 125 -0.99 3.90 5.86
N ASN A 126 -1.54 4.75 5.00
CA ASN A 126 -2.98 4.93 4.88
C ASN A 126 -3.71 3.67 4.39
N MET A 127 -3.06 2.92 3.51
CA MET A 127 -3.57 1.65 3.02
C MET A 127 -3.57 0.57 4.12
N GLU A 128 -2.53 0.51 4.95
CA GLU A 128 -2.48 -0.38 6.12
C GLU A 128 -3.63 -0.07 7.10
N ILE A 129 -3.84 1.22 7.43
CA ILE A 129 -4.96 1.67 8.27
C ILE A 129 -6.30 1.21 7.68
N GLY A 130 -6.51 1.40 6.38
CA GLY A 130 -7.72 0.96 5.69
C GLY A 130 -7.93 -0.55 5.75
N TYR A 131 -6.86 -1.34 5.63
CA TYR A 131 -6.89 -2.80 5.71
C TYR A 131 -7.27 -3.36 7.08
N MET A 132 -7.00 -2.57 8.12
CA MET A 132 -7.32 -2.89 9.50
C MET A 132 -8.63 -2.25 9.98
N THR A 133 -9.20 -1.31 9.22
CA THR A 133 -10.44 -0.62 9.62
C THR A 133 -11.67 -1.35 9.08
N PRO A 134 -12.73 -1.57 9.89
CA PRO A 134 -13.96 -2.21 9.43
C PRO A 134 -14.60 -1.43 8.27
N PRO A 135 -14.92 -2.10 7.15
CA PRO A 135 -16.06 -3.01 7.03
C PRO A 135 -15.68 -4.43 6.60
N PHE A 136 -14.56 -4.61 5.89
CA PHE A 136 -14.04 -5.88 5.39
C PHE A 136 -12.78 -6.35 6.10
N GLY A 137 -12.02 -5.45 6.77
CA GLY A 137 -10.93 -5.73 7.71
C GLY A 137 -10.23 -7.08 7.55
N PHE A 138 -9.66 -7.36 6.37
CA PHE A 138 -9.22 -8.71 5.99
C PHE A 138 -8.29 -9.34 7.03
N ASN A 139 -7.40 -8.54 7.60
CA ASN A 139 -6.49 -8.95 8.67
C ASN A 139 -7.24 -9.36 9.96
N LEU A 140 -8.35 -8.69 10.27
CA LEU A 140 -9.19 -8.98 11.43
C LEU A 140 -10.00 -10.28 11.24
N PHE A 141 -10.51 -10.53 10.04
CA PHE A 141 -11.17 -11.80 9.72
C PHE A 141 -10.19 -12.97 9.70
N TYR A 142 -8.97 -12.76 9.21
CA TYR A 142 -7.91 -13.74 9.30
C TYR A 142 -7.57 -14.06 10.76
N LEU A 143 -7.43 -13.03 11.61
CA LEU A 143 -7.21 -13.20 13.04
C LEU A 143 -8.36 -13.99 13.69
N LYS A 144 -9.61 -13.72 13.29
CA LYS A 144 -10.76 -14.47 13.80
C LYS A 144 -10.70 -15.97 13.48
N GLY A 145 -10.09 -16.34 12.36
CA GLY A 145 -9.90 -17.74 11.96
C GLY A 145 -8.92 -18.53 12.83
N ILE A 146 -8.02 -17.85 13.57
CA ILE A 146 -6.98 -18.50 14.39
C ILE A 146 -7.21 -18.35 15.90
N VAL A 147 -8.00 -17.36 16.35
CA VAL A 147 -8.25 -17.16 17.79
C VAL A 147 -9.31 -18.10 18.36
N PRO A 148 -9.27 -18.41 19.67
CA PRO A 148 -10.27 -19.24 20.32
C PRO A 148 -11.71 -18.75 20.07
N PRO A 149 -12.71 -19.67 20.06
CA PRO A 149 -14.12 -19.31 19.84
C PRO A 149 -14.66 -18.27 20.84
N SER A 150 -14.07 -18.18 22.03
CA SER A 150 -14.43 -17.23 23.09
C SER A 150 -14.16 -15.76 22.73
N ILE A 151 -13.26 -15.48 21.79
CA ILE A 151 -12.95 -14.11 21.35
C ILE A 151 -13.91 -13.72 20.23
N THR A 152 -14.72 -12.69 20.44
CA THR A 152 -15.69 -12.23 19.43
C THR A 152 -15.04 -11.29 18.41
N MET A 153 -15.67 -11.11 17.24
CA MET A 153 -15.23 -10.08 16.28
C MET A 153 -15.24 -8.68 16.89
N LYS A 154 -16.14 -8.42 17.83
CA LYS A 154 -16.22 -7.14 18.55
C LYS A 154 -14.99 -6.89 19.41
N ASP A 155 -14.43 -7.94 20.02
CA ASP A 155 -13.20 -7.83 20.82
C ASP A 155 -12.01 -7.51 19.93
N ILE A 156 -11.91 -8.15 18.76
CA ILE A 156 -10.88 -7.90 17.74
C ILE A 156 -10.99 -6.48 17.19
N TYR A 157 -12.20 -6.01 16.92
CA TYR A 157 -12.44 -4.64 16.42
C TYR A 157 -12.10 -3.60 17.48
N LYS A 158 -12.33 -3.90 18.76
CA LYS A 158 -11.97 -2.98 19.84
C LYS A 158 -10.45 -2.95 20.08
N SER A 159 -9.75 -4.07 19.87
CA SER A 159 -8.31 -4.16 20.09
C SER A 159 -7.48 -3.43 19.04
N ILE A 160 -8.02 -3.19 17.83
CA ILE A 160 -7.28 -2.52 16.76
C ILE A 160 -7.33 -0.98 16.85
N ILE A 161 -8.31 -0.42 17.56
CA ILE A 161 -8.50 1.04 17.70
C ILE A 161 -7.23 1.76 18.19
N PRO A 162 -6.53 1.30 19.25
CA PRO A 162 -5.29 1.94 19.68
C PRO A 162 -4.20 1.92 18.59
N PHE A 163 -4.15 0.87 17.78
CA PHE A 163 -3.18 0.74 16.70
C PHE A 163 -3.46 1.73 15.56
N VAL A 164 -4.72 1.82 15.13
CA VAL A 164 -5.16 2.80 14.13
C VAL A 164 -4.88 4.23 14.60
N ILE A 165 -5.06 4.54 15.88
CA ILE A 165 -4.74 5.86 16.43
C ILE A 165 -3.24 6.17 16.28
N VAL A 166 -2.36 5.21 16.60
CA VAL A 166 -0.91 5.39 16.46
C VAL A 166 -0.52 5.61 15.00
N GLU A 167 -1.12 4.88 14.06
CA GLU A 167 -0.85 5.06 12.63
C GLU A 167 -1.35 6.40 12.10
N ILE A 168 -2.53 6.87 12.53
CA ILE A 168 -3.03 8.21 12.20
C ILE A 168 -2.07 9.29 12.74
N ILE A 169 -1.57 9.13 13.97
CA ILE A 169 -0.55 10.02 14.53
C ILE A 169 0.73 9.98 13.68
N GLY A 170 1.15 8.79 13.25
CA GLY A 170 2.30 8.62 12.36
C GLY A 170 2.13 9.37 11.04
N ILE A 171 0.96 9.25 10.40
CA ILE A 171 0.62 9.99 9.18
C ILE A 171 0.69 11.50 9.41
N ILE A 172 0.12 12.01 10.51
CA ILE A 172 0.15 13.44 10.84
C ILE A 172 1.59 13.90 11.07
N LEU A 173 2.41 13.11 11.77
CA LEU A 173 3.81 13.43 12.02
C LEU A 173 4.61 13.48 10.71
N ILE A 174 4.43 12.52 9.82
CA ILE A 174 5.12 12.52 8.51
C ILE A 174 4.61 13.66 7.63
N MET A 175 3.34 14.04 7.74
CA MET A 175 2.82 15.20 7.04
C MET A 175 3.48 16.50 7.51
N ILE A 176 3.70 16.69 8.81
CA ILE A 176 4.31 17.91 9.36
C ILE A 176 5.83 17.89 9.21
N PHE A 177 6.45 16.72 9.35
CA PHE A 177 7.89 16.49 9.35
C PHE A 177 8.27 15.47 8.27
N PRO A 178 8.29 15.88 6.98
CA PRO A 178 8.61 14.98 5.86
C PRO A 178 10.01 14.35 5.99
N GLU A 179 10.94 15.03 6.66
CA GLU A 179 12.29 14.55 6.93
C GLU A 179 12.32 13.20 7.66
N ILE A 180 11.30 12.87 8.47
CA ILE A 180 11.23 11.55 9.13
C ILE A 180 11.15 10.42 8.09
N ALA A 181 10.48 10.69 6.97
CA ALA A 181 10.25 9.76 5.89
C ALA A 181 11.36 9.82 4.82
N THR A 182 11.91 11.00 4.55
CA THR A 182 12.89 11.21 3.46
C THR A 182 14.35 11.16 3.90
N TRP A 183 14.66 11.36 5.20
CA TRP A 183 16.04 11.44 5.68
C TRP A 183 16.88 10.20 5.33
N LEU A 184 16.29 9.00 5.42
CA LEU A 184 17.00 7.77 5.09
C LEU A 184 17.20 7.63 3.57
N PRO A 185 16.18 7.79 2.71
CA PRO A 185 16.38 7.92 1.27
C PRO A 185 17.45 8.94 0.87
N ASP A 186 17.39 10.17 1.40
CA ASP A 186 18.29 11.29 1.05
C ASP A 186 19.76 11.03 1.46
N LEU A 187 19.99 10.12 2.43
CA LEU A 187 21.35 9.74 2.85
C LEU A 187 21.98 8.69 1.92
N PHE A 188 21.16 7.87 1.26
CA PHE A 188 21.60 6.70 0.50
C PHE A 188 21.44 6.84 -1.02
N PHE A 189 20.58 7.74 -1.50
CA PHE A 189 20.27 7.99 -2.91
C PHE A 189 20.52 9.45 -3.28
#